data_AF-A0A414R2S9-F1
#
_entry.id   AF-A0A414R2S9-F1
#
_cell.length_a   1.000
_cell.length_b   1.000
_cell.length_c   1.000
_cell.angle_alpha   90.00
_cell.angle_beta   90.00
_cell.angle_gamma   90.00
#
_symmetry.space_group_name_H-M   'P 1'
#
loop_
_entity.id
_entity.type
_entity.pdbx_description
1 polymer ?
#
loop_
_entity_poly.entity_id
_entity_poly.type
_entity_poly.pdbx_seq_one_letter_code
_entity_poly.pdbx_strand_id
1 'polypeptide(L)'
;MNSKKSADYCKLIENVKNKYRKNPIYAKNLTLGWCDLRRGEDLCQEINLWTYWQGRDYAKNTPHIKYMLIGQDFGPPEKEEIKGTIANVRKMNDGIDVMFHENVDLEARDSQTDKNIVGYFELLGKNEIDKKKYPDLFFCNCNLGYRRDKYSGNMTRKILANDAAEIKSLIDIIEPENIICLGLDTSVVVIRTLIDKKFSCNRVSELIGTGEPYIYGETYIYPVAHPGYWGTGTRGEDNVIEDWRRIRK
;
A
#
# COMPACT_ATOMS: atom_id res chain seq x y z
N MET A 1 -22.33 -7.85 -0.59
CA MET A 1 -22.17 -6.39 -0.64
C MET A 1 -22.75 -5.77 0.63
N ASN A 2 -21.92 -5.08 1.41
CA ASN A 2 -22.31 -4.30 2.57
C ASN A 2 -22.43 -2.82 2.15
N SER A 3 -23.65 -2.30 2.07
CA SER A 3 -23.91 -0.95 1.54
C SER A 3 -23.26 0.16 2.36
N LYS A 4 -23.13 -0.03 3.68
CA LYS A 4 -22.44 0.92 4.56
C LYS A 4 -20.94 0.96 4.27
N LYS A 5 -20.27 -0.20 4.25
CA LYS A 5 -18.83 -0.29 3.92
C LYS A 5 -18.53 0.30 2.55
N SER A 6 -19.39 0.03 1.56
CA SER A 6 -19.30 0.60 0.21
C SER A 6 -19.36 2.13 0.23
N ALA A 7 -20.39 2.70 0.86
CA ALA A 7 -20.57 4.16 0.93
C ALA A 7 -19.44 4.85 1.72
N ASP A 8 -19.03 4.29 2.85
CA ASP A 8 -17.95 4.82 3.68
C ASP A 8 -16.61 4.80 2.93
N TYR A 9 -16.34 3.73 2.17
CA TYR A 9 -15.14 3.62 1.33
C TYR A 9 -15.13 4.66 0.21
N CYS A 10 -16.22 4.81 -0.55
CA CYS A 10 -16.33 5.83 -1.60
C CYS A 10 -16.16 7.25 -1.02
N LYS A 11 -16.75 7.52 0.15
CA LYS A 11 -16.60 8.82 0.83
C LYS A 11 -15.15 9.06 1.24
N LEU A 12 -14.45 8.03 1.72
CA LEU A 12 -13.05 8.13 2.09
C LEU A 12 -12.17 8.49 0.89
N ILE A 13 -12.37 7.87 -0.27
CA ILE A 13 -11.64 8.20 -1.51
C ILE A 13 -11.82 9.67 -1.86
N GLU A 14 -13.07 10.15 -1.89
CA GLU A 14 -13.36 11.55 -2.22
C GLU A 14 -12.74 12.53 -1.21
N ASN A 15 -12.71 12.19 0.08
CA ASN A 15 -12.05 13.01 1.09
C ASN A 15 -10.53 13.12 0.84
N VAL A 16 -9.86 11.99 0.58
CA VAL A 16 -8.42 11.95 0.32
C VAL A 16 -8.07 12.71 -0.97
N LYS A 17 -8.83 12.47 -2.03
CA LYS A 17 -8.71 13.16 -3.32
C LYS A 17 -8.82 14.68 -3.15
N ASN A 18 -9.84 15.14 -2.43
CA ASN A 18 -10.03 16.56 -2.15
C ASN A 18 -8.92 17.13 -1.26
N LYS A 19 -8.43 16.38 -0.27
CA LYS A 19 -7.31 16.77 0.59
C LYS A 19 -6.07 17.07 -0.24
N TYR A 20 -5.66 16.16 -1.12
CA TYR A 20 -4.45 16.34 -1.93
C TYR A 20 -4.59 17.30 -3.11
N ARG A 21 -5.79 17.46 -3.67
CA ARG A 21 -6.05 18.49 -4.71
C ARG A 21 -5.99 19.90 -4.12
N LYS A 22 -6.48 20.11 -2.89
CA LYS A 22 -6.50 21.43 -2.24
C LYS A 22 -5.20 21.76 -1.52
N ASN A 23 -4.59 20.75 -0.88
CA ASN A 23 -3.44 20.92 0.00
C ASN A 23 -2.35 19.90 -0.34
N PRO A 24 -1.68 20.02 -1.50
CA PRO A 24 -0.48 19.24 -1.78
C PRO A 24 0.60 19.51 -0.70
N ILE A 25 1.40 18.49 -0.42
CA ILE A 25 2.45 18.57 0.60
C ILE A 25 3.76 18.95 -0.08
N TYR A 26 4.42 19.99 0.44
CA TYR A 26 5.76 20.38 0.03
C TYR A 26 6.70 20.31 1.25
N ALA A 27 7.71 19.45 1.17
CA ALA A 27 8.67 19.24 2.26
C ALA A 27 10.08 19.02 1.70
N LYS A 28 10.93 20.05 1.79
CA LYS A 28 12.29 20.05 1.21
C LYS A 28 12.27 19.61 -0.26
N ASN A 29 12.78 18.42 -0.56
CA ASN A 29 12.86 17.80 -1.89
C ASN A 29 11.75 16.76 -2.15
N LEU A 30 10.70 16.74 -1.32
CA LEU A 30 9.52 15.91 -1.47
C LEU A 30 8.30 16.79 -1.79
N THR A 31 7.59 16.43 -2.84
CA THR A 31 6.28 16.97 -3.17
C THR A 31 5.29 15.80 -3.26
N LEU A 32 4.14 15.91 -2.62
CA LEU A 32 3.05 14.95 -2.70
C LEU A 32 1.78 15.64 -3.21
N GLY A 33 1.13 15.06 -4.20
CA GLY A 33 -0.13 15.57 -4.75
C GLY A 33 -1.08 14.43 -5.11
N TRP A 34 -2.23 14.78 -5.67
CA TRP A 34 -3.18 13.80 -6.20
C TRP A 34 -2.69 13.22 -7.54
N CYS A 35 -3.08 12.00 -7.93
CA CYS A 35 -2.41 11.28 -9.02
C CYS A 35 -2.73 11.77 -10.44
N ASP A 36 -3.78 12.57 -10.64
CA ASP A 36 -4.21 12.96 -11.99
C ASP A 36 -3.04 13.58 -12.77
N LEU A 37 -2.89 13.16 -14.02
CA LEU A 37 -1.81 13.61 -14.92
C LEU A 37 -2.33 14.63 -15.92
N ARG A 38 -3.63 14.62 -16.21
CA ARG A 38 -4.28 15.53 -17.15
C ARG A 38 -5.37 16.34 -16.46
N ARG A 39 -5.58 17.57 -16.93
CA ARG A 39 -6.66 18.42 -16.40
C ARG A 39 -8.02 17.79 -16.70
N GLY A 40 -8.83 17.61 -15.67
CA GLY A 40 -10.18 17.03 -15.77
C GLY A 40 -10.20 15.49 -15.80
N GLU A 41 -9.04 14.83 -15.66
CA GLU A 41 -8.95 13.38 -15.51
C GLU A 41 -9.45 12.95 -14.12
N ASP A 42 -10.00 11.75 -14.05
CA ASP A 42 -10.26 11.03 -12.80
C ASP A 42 -9.50 9.71 -12.80
N LEU A 43 -8.18 9.81 -12.64
CA LEU A 43 -7.29 8.66 -12.84
C LEU A 43 -7.38 7.68 -11.68
N CYS A 44 -7.29 8.17 -10.44
CA CYS A 44 -7.42 7.34 -9.24
C CYS A 44 -8.86 7.36 -8.75
N GLN A 45 -9.60 6.35 -9.18
CA GLN A 45 -10.96 6.07 -8.71
C GLN A 45 -10.96 5.19 -7.45
N GLU A 46 -9.82 4.62 -7.09
CA GLU A 46 -9.59 3.86 -5.86
C GLU A 46 -8.75 4.68 -4.85
N ILE A 47 -8.69 4.21 -3.59
CA ILE A 47 -7.99 4.91 -2.50
C ILE A 47 -6.49 5.14 -2.75
N ASN A 48 -5.85 4.24 -3.51
CA ASN A 48 -4.44 4.33 -3.88
C ASN A 48 -4.20 3.60 -5.22
N LEU A 49 -3.19 3.99 -6.01
CA LEU A 49 -2.84 3.28 -7.25
C LEU A 49 -2.50 1.80 -7.01
N TRP A 50 -1.87 1.43 -5.89
CA TRP A 50 -1.64 0.02 -5.57
C TRP A 50 -2.93 -0.78 -5.35
N THR A 51 -4.06 -0.14 -5.05
CA THR A 51 -5.35 -0.83 -4.95
C THR A 51 -5.81 -1.40 -6.29
N TYR A 52 -5.39 -0.80 -7.42
CA TYR A 52 -5.63 -1.36 -8.75
C TYR A 52 -4.91 -2.70 -8.97
N TRP A 53 -3.80 -2.93 -8.27
CA TRP A 53 -3.10 -4.21 -8.28
C TRP A 53 -3.92 -5.28 -7.55
N GLN A 54 -4.25 -5.04 -6.28
CA GLN A 54 -5.07 -5.91 -5.46
C GLN A 54 -6.01 -5.07 -4.60
N GLY A 55 -7.32 -5.33 -4.67
CA GLY A 55 -8.35 -4.59 -3.90
C GLY A 55 -9.26 -3.68 -4.73
N ARG A 56 -9.03 -3.57 -6.04
CA ARG A 56 -9.91 -2.84 -6.98
C ARG A 56 -11.36 -3.31 -6.84
N ASP A 57 -12.30 -2.40 -7.02
CA ASP A 57 -13.74 -2.65 -6.95
C ASP A 57 -14.21 -3.10 -5.56
N TYR A 58 -13.44 -2.83 -4.50
CA TYR A 58 -13.83 -3.10 -3.12
C TYR A 58 -15.21 -2.49 -2.81
N ALA A 59 -15.47 -1.26 -3.24
CA ALA A 59 -16.76 -0.60 -3.06
C ALA A 59 -17.94 -1.40 -3.64
N LYS A 60 -17.73 -2.12 -4.75
CA LYS A 60 -18.79 -2.85 -5.46
C LYS A 60 -19.16 -4.14 -4.75
N ASN A 61 -18.15 -4.88 -4.28
CA ASN A 61 -18.34 -6.25 -3.80
C ASN A 61 -18.23 -6.36 -2.27
N THR A 62 -17.48 -5.46 -1.65
CA THR A 62 -17.06 -5.45 -0.23
C THR A 62 -16.65 -6.85 0.24
N PRO A 63 -15.69 -7.50 -0.44
CA PRO A 63 -15.26 -8.83 -0.06
C PRO A 63 -14.62 -8.81 1.33
N HIS A 64 -14.61 -9.96 1.97
CA HIS A 64 -13.80 -10.16 3.16
C HIS A 64 -12.31 -10.10 2.80
N ILE A 65 -11.52 -9.31 3.53
CA ILE A 65 -10.09 -9.12 3.26
C ILE A 65 -9.27 -9.90 4.27
N LYS A 66 -8.51 -10.86 3.77
CA LYS A 66 -7.62 -11.68 4.58
C LYS A 66 -6.27 -11.00 4.80
N TYR A 67 -5.71 -10.39 3.76
CA TYR A 67 -4.43 -9.70 3.83
C TYR A 67 -4.55 -8.29 3.25
N MET A 68 -4.29 -7.30 4.10
CA MET A 68 -4.08 -5.92 3.69
C MET A 68 -2.59 -5.61 3.69
N LEU A 69 -2.03 -5.27 2.53
CA LEU A 69 -0.64 -4.82 2.42
C LEU A 69 -0.60 -3.30 2.53
N ILE A 70 0.25 -2.77 3.42
CA ILE A 70 0.47 -1.34 3.57
C ILE A 70 1.94 -1.02 3.27
N GLY A 71 2.17 -0.34 2.16
CA GLY A 71 3.46 0.28 1.83
C GLY A 71 3.65 1.65 2.46
N GLN A 72 4.80 2.25 2.15
CA GLN A 72 5.14 3.58 2.63
C GLN A 72 4.34 4.65 1.86
N ASP A 73 4.56 4.75 0.55
CA ASP A 73 4.01 5.76 -0.32
C ASP A 73 4.16 5.34 -1.79
N PHE A 74 3.48 6.04 -2.70
CA PHE A 74 3.52 5.72 -4.12
C PHE A 74 4.47 6.65 -4.89
N GLY A 75 5.19 6.08 -5.87
CA GLY A 75 6.09 6.81 -6.75
C GLY A 75 5.40 7.84 -7.66
N PRO A 76 6.15 8.57 -8.49
CA PRO A 76 5.54 9.59 -9.34
C PRO A 76 4.72 8.98 -10.49
N PRO A 77 3.40 9.26 -10.58
CA PRO A 77 2.55 8.66 -11.61
C PRO A 77 3.04 8.95 -13.03
N GLU A 78 3.67 10.10 -13.26
CA GLU A 78 4.24 10.46 -14.57
C GLU A 78 5.38 9.52 -15.02
N LYS A 79 6.09 8.88 -14.08
CA LYS A 79 7.11 7.88 -14.40
C LYS A 79 6.53 6.48 -14.55
N GLU A 80 5.49 6.18 -13.77
CA GLU A 80 4.73 4.94 -13.90
C GLU A 80 3.92 4.90 -15.20
N GLU A 81 3.58 6.06 -15.79
CA GLU A 81 3.03 6.17 -17.14
C GLU A 81 3.99 5.61 -18.18
N ILE A 82 5.28 5.96 -18.09
CA ILE A 82 6.31 5.51 -19.03
C ILE A 82 6.47 3.98 -18.99
N LYS A 83 6.22 3.37 -17.84
CA LYS A 83 6.27 1.91 -17.63
C LYS A 83 5.04 1.17 -18.13
N GLY A 84 3.95 1.87 -18.45
CA GLY A 84 2.66 1.28 -18.87
C GLY A 84 1.65 1.06 -17.75
N THR A 85 2.05 1.15 -16.48
CA THR A 85 1.17 0.97 -15.31
C THR A 85 -0.05 1.90 -15.37
N ILE A 86 0.16 3.19 -15.65
CA ILE A 86 -0.95 4.16 -15.70
C ILE A 86 -1.84 3.92 -16.92
N ALA A 87 -1.29 3.45 -18.05
CA ALA A 87 -2.10 3.07 -19.20
C ALA A 87 -3.05 1.92 -18.85
N ASN A 88 -2.60 0.93 -18.07
CA ASN A 88 -3.45 -0.15 -17.58
C ASN A 88 -4.51 0.34 -16.60
N VAL A 89 -4.19 1.29 -15.71
CA VAL A 89 -5.17 1.93 -14.81
C VAL A 89 -6.28 2.62 -15.61
N ARG A 90 -5.96 3.33 -16.70
CA ARG A 90 -6.98 3.94 -17.56
C ARG A 90 -7.88 2.90 -18.23
N LYS A 91 -7.29 1.87 -18.85
CA LYS A 91 -8.05 0.74 -19.42
C LYS A 91 -8.99 0.12 -18.38
N MET A 92 -8.50 -0.08 -17.17
CA MET A 92 -9.29 -0.58 -16.05
C MET A 92 -10.47 0.33 -15.74
N ASN A 93 -10.26 1.64 -15.58
CA ASN A 93 -11.33 2.61 -15.36
C ASN A 93 -12.39 2.59 -16.48
N ASP A 94 -11.96 2.32 -17.72
CA ASP A 94 -12.86 2.17 -18.88
C ASP A 94 -13.60 0.81 -18.92
N GLY A 95 -13.42 -0.03 -17.90
CA GLY A 95 -14.09 -1.33 -17.76
C GLY A 95 -13.40 -2.47 -18.50
N ILE A 96 -12.20 -2.25 -19.05
CA ILE A 96 -11.42 -3.31 -19.70
C ILE A 96 -10.73 -4.14 -18.63
N ASP A 97 -10.86 -5.46 -18.73
CA ASP A 97 -10.20 -6.39 -17.81
C ASP A 97 -8.74 -6.59 -18.21
N VAL A 98 -7.85 -5.84 -17.55
CA VAL A 98 -6.40 -5.97 -17.63
C VAL A 98 -5.80 -6.01 -16.23
N MET A 99 -4.56 -6.48 -16.13
CA MET A 99 -3.79 -6.49 -14.89
C MET A 99 -2.97 -5.21 -14.73
N PHE A 100 -2.68 -4.84 -13.48
CA PHE A 100 -1.95 -3.62 -13.15
C PHE A 100 -0.55 -3.62 -13.77
N HIS A 101 0.12 -4.77 -13.74
CA HIS A 101 1.42 -5.01 -14.35
C HIS A 101 1.35 -5.63 -15.77
N GLU A 102 0.22 -5.55 -16.47
CA GLU A 102 0.15 -6.04 -17.85
C GLU A 102 1.20 -5.34 -18.74
N ASN A 103 2.09 -6.12 -19.35
CA ASN A 103 3.21 -5.64 -20.16
C ASN A 103 4.18 -4.69 -19.43
N VAL A 104 4.20 -4.69 -18.09
CA VAL A 104 5.17 -3.97 -17.29
C VAL A 104 6.38 -4.86 -17.03
N ASP A 105 7.59 -4.34 -17.26
CA ASP A 105 8.82 -5.07 -16.98
C ASP A 105 9.11 -5.09 -15.46
N LEU A 106 8.75 -6.20 -14.81
CA LEU A 106 9.05 -6.44 -13.40
C LEU A 106 10.51 -6.82 -13.15
N GLU A 107 11.28 -7.16 -14.18
CA GLU A 107 12.72 -7.42 -14.09
C GLU A 107 13.55 -6.12 -14.11
N ALA A 108 12.92 -5.00 -14.46
CA ALA A 108 13.56 -3.69 -14.39
C ALA A 108 14.03 -3.38 -12.96
N ARG A 109 15.21 -2.75 -12.85
CA ARG A 109 15.85 -2.45 -11.55
C ARG A 109 14.96 -1.66 -10.60
N ASP A 110 14.10 -0.78 -11.12
CA ASP A 110 13.19 0.04 -10.34
C ASP A 110 11.84 -0.64 -10.02
N SER A 111 11.63 -1.87 -10.49
CA SER A 111 10.48 -2.74 -10.18
C SER A 111 10.80 -3.78 -9.09
N GLN A 112 12.02 -3.78 -8.53
CA GLN A 112 12.48 -4.80 -7.56
C GLN A 112 11.52 -5.00 -6.37
N THR A 113 10.92 -3.92 -5.86
CA THR A 113 9.95 -3.97 -4.76
C THR A 113 8.75 -4.82 -5.13
N ASP A 114 8.15 -4.55 -6.28
CA ASP A 114 6.96 -5.25 -6.77
C ASP A 114 7.29 -6.71 -7.10
N LYS A 115 8.44 -6.96 -7.75
CA LYS A 115 8.95 -8.31 -8.02
C LYS A 115 9.09 -9.15 -6.74
N ASN A 116 9.66 -8.57 -5.69
CA ASN A 116 9.84 -9.26 -4.42
C ASN A 116 8.49 -9.51 -3.72
N ILE A 117 7.56 -8.56 -3.79
CA ILE A 117 6.20 -8.72 -3.27
C ILE A 117 5.49 -9.90 -3.94
N VAL A 118 5.63 -10.07 -5.27
CA VAL A 118 5.08 -11.24 -5.99
C VAL A 118 5.58 -12.55 -5.35
N GLY A 119 6.90 -12.70 -5.20
CA GLY A 119 7.50 -13.92 -4.62
C GLY A 119 7.13 -14.15 -3.16
N TYR A 120 7.05 -13.09 -2.34
CA TYR A 120 6.71 -13.25 -0.93
C TYR A 120 5.24 -13.65 -0.70
N PHE A 121 4.32 -13.22 -1.56
CA PHE A 121 2.93 -13.64 -1.49
C PHE A 121 2.72 -15.13 -1.86
N GLU A 122 3.64 -15.75 -2.60
CA GLU A 122 3.64 -17.21 -2.82
C GLU A 122 3.78 -17.98 -1.50
N LEU A 123 4.55 -17.45 -0.52
CA LEU A 123 4.68 -18.04 0.82
C LEU A 123 3.35 -18.08 1.59
N LEU A 124 2.43 -17.19 1.23
CA LEU A 124 1.06 -17.09 1.75
C LEU A 124 0.04 -17.86 0.90
N GLY A 125 0.49 -18.60 -0.13
CA GLY A 125 -0.37 -19.34 -1.05
C GLY A 125 -1.05 -18.47 -2.12
N LYS A 126 -0.53 -17.26 -2.36
CA LYS A 126 -1.05 -16.29 -3.33
C LYS A 126 -0.06 -16.16 -4.48
N ASN A 127 -0.10 -17.14 -5.38
CA ASN A 127 0.85 -17.20 -6.50
C ASN A 127 0.47 -16.19 -7.60
N GLU A 128 1.48 -15.62 -8.27
CA GLU A 128 1.31 -14.79 -9.48
C GLU A 128 0.32 -13.62 -9.29
N ILE A 129 0.43 -12.90 -8.16
CA ILE A 129 -0.43 -11.75 -7.87
C ILE A 129 -0.27 -10.60 -8.87
N ASP A 130 0.78 -10.59 -9.68
CA ASP A 130 0.99 -9.71 -10.83
C ASP A 130 0.09 -10.06 -12.03
N LYS A 131 -0.34 -11.33 -12.15
CA LYS A 131 -1.13 -11.84 -13.28
C LYS A 131 -2.59 -12.12 -12.97
N LYS A 132 -2.98 -12.19 -11.69
CA LYS A 132 -4.38 -12.38 -11.30
C LYS A 132 -4.73 -11.67 -10.01
N LYS A 133 -6.01 -11.33 -9.87
CA LYS A 133 -6.57 -10.68 -8.69
C LYS A 133 -7.06 -11.72 -7.69
N TYR A 134 -6.88 -11.42 -6.41
CA TYR A 134 -7.42 -12.20 -5.31
C TYR A 134 -8.43 -11.35 -4.55
N PRO A 135 -9.69 -11.82 -4.37
CA PRO A 135 -10.73 -11.02 -3.73
C PRO A 135 -10.47 -10.73 -2.25
N ASP A 136 -9.57 -11.49 -1.62
CA ASP A 136 -9.19 -11.36 -0.21
C ASP A 136 -7.86 -10.62 0.01
N LEU A 137 -7.30 -10.00 -1.04
CA LEU A 137 -6.14 -9.11 -0.97
C LEU A 137 -6.54 -7.65 -1.14
N PHE A 138 -5.94 -6.77 -0.35
CA PHE A 138 -6.12 -5.33 -0.49
C PHE A 138 -4.80 -4.59 -0.31
N PHE A 139 -4.32 -3.90 -1.33
CA PHE A 139 -3.04 -3.19 -1.30
C PHE A 139 -3.26 -1.68 -1.22
N CYS A 140 -2.49 -1.03 -0.35
CA CYS A 140 -2.50 0.42 -0.17
C CYS A 140 -1.14 0.91 0.35
N ASN A 141 -1.00 2.21 0.49
CA ASN A 141 0.14 2.86 1.13
C ASN A 141 -0.31 3.63 2.37
N CYS A 142 0.61 3.89 3.29
CA CYS A 142 0.38 4.63 4.52
C CYS A 142 0.25 6.14 4.24
N ASN A 143 1.03 6.67 3.29
CA ASN A 143 0.77 7.97 2.67
C ASN A 143 -0.01 7.75 1.36
N LEU A 144 -1.15 8.41 1.23
CA LEU A 144 -2.07 8.30 0.11
C LEU A 144 -1.80 9.34 -0.99
N GLY A 145 -0.87 10.26 -0.72
CA GLY A 145 -0.36 11.19 -1.72
C GLY A 145 0.65 10.52 -2.63
N TYR A 146 0.75 11.04 -3.85
CA TYR A 146 1.65 10.54 -4.88
C TYR A 146 2.86 11.47 -4.97
N ARG A 147 4.06 10.91 -4.96
CA ARG A 147 5.28 11.69 -5.19
C ARG A 147 5.20 12.43 -6.51
N ARG A 148 5.93 13.54 -6.61
CA ARG A 148 6.24 14.21 -7.87
C ARG A 148 7.74 14.17 -8.12
N ASP A 149 8.13 13.99 -9.38
CA ASP A 149 9.49 14.04 -9.92
C ASP A 149 10.48 12.95 -9.46
N LYS A 150 10.49 12.56 -8.18
CA LYS A 150 11.48 11.63 -7.60
C LYS A 150 10.80 10.45 -6.89
N TYR A 151 11.38 9.26 -7.01
CA TYR A 151 10.89 8.05 -6.32
C TYR A 151 11.23 8.00 -4.84
N SER A 152 12.25 8.74 -4.40
CA SER A 152 12.80 8.58 -3.05
C SER A 152 13.25 9.91 -2.44
N GLY A 153 13.43 9.87 -1.12
CA GLY A 153 13.90 11.00 -0.32
C GLY A 153 12.81 11.61 0.57
N ASN A 154 13.23 12.00 1.78
CA ASN A 154 12.50 12.84 2.73
C ASN A 154 11.07 12.40 3.13
N MET A 155 10.69 11.13 2.95
CA MET A 155 9.47 10.59 3.53
C MET A 155 9.70 10.23 5.00
N THR A 156 9.63 11.24 5.86
CA THR A 156 9.79 11.06 7.31
C THR A 156 8.53 10.46 7.93
N ARG A 157 8.64 9.81 9.10
CA ARG A 157 7.47 9.36 9.89
C ARG A 157 6.42 10.45 10.11
N LYS A 158 6.82 11.72 10.24
CA LYS A 158 5.90 12.85 10.39
C LYS A 158 5.05 13.07 9.14
N ILE A 159 5.66 12.97 7.97
CA ILE A 159 4.96 13.13 6.68
C ILE A 159 4.12 11.89 6.38
N LEU A 160 4.65 10.70 6.68
CA LEU A 160 3.93 9.44 6.56
C LEU A 160 2.64 9.44 7.41
N ALA A 161 2.72 9.98 8.63
CA ALA A 161 1.57 10.13 9.53
C ALA A 161 0.55 11.20 9.09
N ASN A 162 0.76 11.92 7.98
CA ASN A 162 -0.18 12.92 7.49
C ASN A 162 -1.57 12.33 7.18
N ASP A 163 -1.61 11.06 6.76
CA ASP A 163 -2.84 10.36 6.41
C ASP A 163 -3.27 9.34 7.46
N ALA A 164 -2.74 9.43 8.69
CA ALA A 164 -3.03 8.48 9.75
C ALA A 164 -4.55 8.32 10.04
N ALA A 165 -5.32 9.42 10.00
CA ALA A 165 -6.76 9.37 10.22
C ALA A 165 -7.49 8.64 9.08
N GLU A 166 -7.09 8.87 7.84
CA GLU A 166 -7.64 8.24 6.66
C GLU A 166 -7.26 6.76 6.58
N ILE A 167 -6.02 6.40 6.94
CA ILE A 167 -5.58 5.01 7.06
C ILE A 167 -6.33 4.29 8.17
N LYS A 168 -6.54 4.91 9.33
CA LYS A 168 -7.39 4.33 10.37
C LYS A 168 -8.79 4.08 9.84
N SER A 169 -9.39 5.07 9.19
CA SER A 169 -10.74 4.96 8.62
C SER A 169 -10.81 3.83 7.58
N LEU A 170 -9.80 3.70 6.73
CA LEU A 170 -9.70 2.63 5.75
C LEU A 170 -9.68 1.25 6.42
N ILE A 171 -8.88 1.09 7.48
CA ILE A 171 -8.75 -0.17 8.23
C ILE A 171 -10.04 -0.48 8.98
N ASP A 172 -10.69 0.51 9.59
CA ASP A 172 -11.99 0.34 10.26
C ASP A 172 -13.11 -0.04 9.28
N ILE A 173 -13.02 0.41 8.01
CA ILE A 173 -14.00 0.05 6.96
C ILE A 173 -13.74 -1.36 6.43
N ILE A 174 -12.48 -1.69 6.19
CA ILE A 174 -12.09 -2.97 5.58
C ILE A 174 -12.17 -4.10 6.59
N GLU A 175 -11.70 -3.87 7.82
CA GLU A 175 -11.56 -4.87 8.89
C GLU A 175 -10.77 -6.10 8.41
N PRO A 176 -9.51 -5.92 7.94
CA PRO A 176 -8.74 -7.05 7.43
C PRO A 176 -8.34 -8.01 8.57
N GLU A 177 -8.23 -9.31 8.29
CA GLU A 177 -7.68 -10.25 9.29
C GLU A 177 -6.22 -9.94 9.61
N ASN A 178 -5.41 -9.69 8.58
CA ASN A 178 -3.98 -9.45 8.70
C ASN A 178 -3.58 -8.17 7.95
N ILE A 179 -2.78 -7.33 8.60
CA ILE A 179 -2.11 -6.18 7.99
C ILE A 179 -0.61 -6.50 7.89
N ILE A 180 -0.05 -6.38 6.70
CA ILE A 180 1.38 -6.55 6.43
C ILE A 180 1.98 -5.16 6.20
N CYS A 181 2.81 -4.70 7.13
CA CYS A 181 3.42 -3.36 7.07
C CYS A 181 4.83 -3.44 6.48
N LEU A 182 5.04 -2.83 5.31
CA LEU A 182 6.33 -2.86 4.61
C LEU A 182 7.29 -1.82 5.19
N GLY A 183 8.23 -2.28 6.01
CA GLY A 183 9.33 -1.48 6.55
C GLY A 183 9.06 -0.85 7.91
N LEU A 184 10.14 -0.35 8.52
CA LEU A 184 10.17 0.20 9.88
C LEU A 184 9.20 1.37 10.07
N ASP A 185 9.32 2.40 9.22
CA ASP A 185 8.59 3.65 9.41
C ASP A 185 7.09 3.48 9.17
N THR A 186 6.72 2.73 8.13
CA THR A 186 5.34 2.31 7.86
C THR A 186 4.74 1.61 9.08
N SER A 187 5.42 0.60 9.60
CA SER A 187 4.96 -0.17 10.76
C SER A 187 4.80 0.70 12.01
N VAL A 188 5.80 1.55 12.30
CA VAL A 188 5.74 2.46 13.46
C VAL A 188 4.55 3.42 13.33
N VAL A 189 4.29 3.97 12.14
CA VAL A 189 3.15 4.87 11.93
C VAL A 189 1.81 4.14 12.05
N VAL A 190 1.69 2.93 11.48
CA VAL A 190 0.47 2.12 11.60
C VAL A 190 0.20 1.75 13.08
N ILE A 191 1.21 1.27 13.81
CA ILE A 191 1.07 0.94 15.24
C ILE A 191 0.70 2.18 16.07
N ARG A 192 1.31 3.34 15.78
CA ARG A 192 0.92 4.61 16.42
C ARG A 192 -0.52 5.01 16.18
N THR A 193 -0.98 4.75 14.98
CA THR A 193 -2.31 5.14 14.51
C THR A 193 -3.39 4.28 15.17
N LEU A 194 -3.14 2.98 15.30
CA LEU A 194 -4.15 2.00 15.70
C LEU A 194 -4.07 1.61 17.17
N ILE A 195 -2.86 1.50 17.74
CA ILE A 195 -2.64 0.85 19.03
C ILE A 195 -2.14 1.84 20.08
N ASP A 196 -0.96 2.42 19.88
CA ASP A 196 -0.32 3.29 20.88
C ASP A 196 0.34 4.50 20.22
N LYS A 197 -0.27 5.68 20.39
CA LYS A 197 0.23 6.96 19.86
C LYS A 197 1.66 7.29 20.29
N LYS A 198 2.16 6.72 21.39
CA LYS A 198 3.52 6.92 21.90
C LYS A 198 4.52 5.85 21.43
N PHE A 199 4.06 4.82 20.72
CA PHE A 199 4.91 3.73 20.26
C PHE A 199 6.14 4.26 19.52
N SER A 200 7.30 3.66 19.75
CA SER A 200 8.51 4.02 19.03
C SER A 200 9.42 2.81 18.90
N CYS A 201 10.01 2.67 17.72
CA CYS A 201 11.02 1.69 17.45
C CYS A 201 11.97 2.25 16.37
N ASN A 202 13.25 1.92 16.44
CA ASN A 202 14.27 2.44 15.53
C ASN A 202 14.98 1.36 14.72
N ARG A 203 14.63 0.08 14.91
CA ARG A 203 15.22 -1.03 14.17
C ARG A 203 14.17 -2.05 13.78
N VAL A 204 14.25 -2.55 12.55
CA VAL A 204 13.32 -3.59 12.04
C VAL A 204 13.39 -4.85 12.90
N SER A 205 14.59 -5.31 13.30
CA SER A 205 14.72 -6.51 14.12
C SER A 205 14.08 -6.38 15.50
N GLU A 206 14.16 -5.20 16.13
CA GLU A 206 13.51 -4.93 17.42
C GLU A 206 11.98 -4.86 17.27
N LEU A 207 11.51 -4.26 16.17
CA LEU A 207 10.10 -4.14 15.83
C LEU A 207 9.45 -5.51 15.54
N ILE A 208 10.18 -6.40 14.87
CA ILE A 208 9.71 -7.78 14.61
C ILE A 208 9.84 -8.63 15.87
N GLY A 209 10.92 -8.44 16.65
CA GLY A 209 11.10 -9.05 17.95
C GLY A 209 10.99 -10.58 17.90
N THR A 210 10.05 -11.13 18.68
CA THR A 210 9.77 -12.57 18.75
C THR A 210 9.02 -13.11 17.54
N GLY A 211 8.56 -12.25 16.63
CA GLY A 211 7.72 -12.63 15.50
C GLY A 211 6.22 -12.67 15.83
N GLU A 212 5.82 -12.32 17.06
CA GLU A 212 4.40 -12.17 17.40
C GLU A 212 3.81 -10.92 16.71
N PRO A 213 2.56 -10.98 16.21
CA PRO A 213 1.90 -9.81 15.64
C PRO A 213 1.50 -8.81 16.72
N TYR A 214 1.44 -7.53 16.33
CA TYR A 214 0.70 -6.53 17.09
C TYR A 214 -0.80 -6.73 16.85
N ILE A 215 -1.66 -6.36 17.80
CA ILE A 215 -3.10 -6.64 17.71
C ILE A 215 -3.90 -5.34 17.82
N TYR A 216 -4.80 -5.12 16.86
CA TYR A 216 -5.78 -4.04 16.87
C TYR A 216 -7.19 -4.64 16.71
N GLY A 217 -7.95 -4.73 17.80
CA GLY A 217 -9.22 -5.45 17.79
C GLY A 217 -9.00 -6.93 17.44
N GLU A 218 -9.60 -7.38 16.34
CA GLU A 218 -9.40 -8.73 15.79
C GLU A 218 -8.35 -8.80 14.66
N THR A 219 -7.77 -7.66 14.28
CA THR A 219 -6.77 -7.56 13.22
C THR A 219 -5.36 -7.78 13.75
N TYR A 220 -4.62 -8.67 13.11
CA TYR A 220 -3.20 -8.92 13.37
C TYR A 220 -2.33 -8.05 12.48
N ILE A 221 -1.29 -7.42 13.03
CA ILE A 221 -0.39 -6.52 12.32
C ILE A 221 1.01 -7.12 12.33
N TYR A 222 1.53 -7.38 11.14
CA TYR A 222 2.82 -8.00 10.88
C TYR A 222 3.79 -6.99 10.25
N PRO A 223 4.71 -6.42 11.05
CA PRO A 223 5.83 -5.69 10.49
C PRO A 223 6.76 -6.60 9.70
N VAL A 224 7.15 -6.21 8.50
CA VAL A 224 8.19 -6.91 7.73
C VAL A 224 9.24 -5.93 7.23
N ALA A 225 10.41 -6.43 6.83
CA ALA A 225 11.38 -5.59 6.15
C ALA A 225 10.80 -5.05 4.83
N HIS A 226 11.21 -3.84 4.43
CA HIS A 226 10.78 -3.29 3.15
C HIS A 226 11.30 -4.17 2.01
N PRO A 227 10.47 -4.58 1.03
CA PRO A 227 10.85 -5.56 0.01
C PRO A 227 11.75 -4.99 -1.09
N GLY A 228 12.35 -3.81 -0.85
CA GLY A 228 13.32 -3.20 -1.76
C GLY A 228 14.73 -3.73 -1.48
N TYR A 229 15.68 -3.36 -2.33
CA TYR A 229 17.09 -3.81 -2.24
C TYR A 229 17.69 -3.63 -0.83
N TRP A 230 17.61 -2.41 -0.28
CA TRP A 230 18.21 -2.12 1.03
C TRP A 230 17.50 -2.81 2.19
N GLY A 231 16.17 -2.90 2.15
CA GLY A 231 15.41 -3.53 3.23
C GLY A 231 15.65 -5.04 3.29
N THR A 232 15.64 -5.69 2.13
CA THR A 232 15.95 -7.12 1.99
C THR A 232 17.40 -7.41 2.38
N GLY A 233 18.36 -6.65 1.84
CA GLY A 233 19.79 -6.84 2.14
C GLY A 233 20.14 -6.59 3.61
N THR A 234 19.52 -5.60 4.26
CA THR A 234 19.77 -5.33 5.69
C THR A 234 19.15 -6.38 6.61
N ARG A 235 17.97 -6.91 6.26
CA ARG A 235 17.31 -7.96 7.05
C ARG A 235 17.97 -9.33 6.86
N GLY A 236 18.51 -9.59 5.67
CA GLY A 236 18.99 -10.90 5.22
C GLY A 236 17.84 -11.72 4.63
N GLU A 237 18.07 -12.33 3.48
CA GLU A 237 17.02 -13.00 2.69
C GLU A 237 16.29 -14.10 3.47
N ASP A 238 17.02 -14.97 4.16
CA ASP A 238 16.44 -16.03 5.01
C ASP A 238 15.51 -15.45 6.08
N ASN A 239 15.94 -14.37 6.73
CA ASN A 239 15.12 -13.72 7.75
C ASN A 239 13.87 -13.07 7.16
N VAL A 240 13.95 -12.50 5.94
CA VAL A 240 12.76 -11.98 5.25
C VAL A 240 11.79 -13.11 4.97
N ILE A 241 12.27 -14.25 4.46
CA ILE A 241 11.41 -15.41 4.20
C ILE A 241 10.71 -15.87 5.49
N GLU A 242 11.43 -15.97 6.61
CA GLU A 242 10.84 -16.31 7.91
C GLU A 242 9.84 -15.25 8.41
N ASP A 243 10.12 -13.96 8.19
CA ASP A 243 9.21 -12.85 8.53
C ASP A 243 7.87 -12.95 7.79
N TRP A 244 7.85 -13.51 6.57
CA TRP A 244 6.63 -13.72 5.80
C TRP A 244 5.96 -15.06 6.13
N ARG A 245 6.72 -16.13 6.40
CA ARG A 245 6.17 -17.45 6.77
C ARG A 245 5.40 -17.44 8.09
N ARG A 246 5.76 -16.55 9.02
CA ARG A 246 5.06 -16.40 10.31
C ARG A 246 3.68 -15.73 10.21
N ILE A 247 3.37 -15.10 9.08
CA ILE A 247 2.07 -14.43 8.89
C ILE A 247 0.98 -15.51 8.91
N ARG A 248 -0.07 -15.26 9.70
CA ARG A 248 -1.16 -16.21 9.89
C ARG A 248 -1.84 -16.53 8.55
N LYS A 249 -1.96 -17.82 8.27
CA LYS A 249 -2.61 -18.37 7.07
C LYS A 249 -4.08 -18.64 7.25
#